data_AF-A0A6L7LEG9-F1
#
_entry.id   AF-A0A6L7LEG9-F1
#
_cell.length_a   1.000
_cell.length_b   1.000
_cell.length_c   1.000
_cell.angle_alpha   90.00
_cell.angle_beta   90.00
_cell.angle_gamma   90.00
#
_symmetry.space_group_name_H-M   'P 1'
#
loop_
_entity.id
_entity.type
_entity.pdbx_description
1 polymer ?
#
loop_
_entity_poly.entity_id
_entity_poly.type
_entity_poly.pdbx_seq_one_letter_code
_entity_poly.pdbx_strand_id
1 'polypeptide(L)'
;MRAARARRQKRWLEAVSPVLLSSALIVGVLWTLGNPGPVQACKCAQPGSPSEELEKFSAVFAGRVVLIQHSYDPEGVSVSSEDRTTVGIEVSAVWKGIVHEDMYITTPPTGGSCGFDFIEGEDYIIYAYDSPYADSGYTVGICSRTALTGEAQEDLGILGEGHAPQLGTSGTLLEQPQQPTLSRAWIIILTFTVVVAVGGIMAFAAVRRR
;
A
#
# COMPACT_ATOMS: atom_id res chain seq x y z
N MET A 1 -27.53 -46.08 36.97
CA MET A 1 -27.58 -44.69 36.43
C MET A 1 -26.20 -44.02 36.21
N ARG A 2 -25.16 -44.25 37.04
CA ARG A 2 -23.82 -43.63 36.87
C ARG A 2 -23.09 -44.01 35.56
N ALA A 3 -23.18 -45.26 35.12
CA ALA A 3 -22.54 -45.74 33.89
C ALA A 3 -23.12 -45.16 32.58
N ALA A 4 -24.39 -44.70 32.61
CA ALA A 4 -25.03 -44.04 31.47
C ALA A 4 -24.60 -42.56 31.35
N ARG A 5 -24.32 -41.89 32.48
CA ARG A 5 -23.74 -40.53 32.51
C ARG A 5 -22.30 -40.52 32.01
N ALA A 6 -21.47 -41.48 32.43
CA ALA A 6 -20.08 -41.59 31.98
C ALA A 6 -19.95 -41.88 30.46
N ARG A 7 -20.80 -42.76 29.92
CA ARG A 7 -20.86 -43.03 28.47
C ARG A 7 -21.35 -41.84 27.65
N ARG A 8 -22.27 -41.05 28.20
CA ARG A 8 -22.74 -39.78 27.59
C ARG A 8 -21.65 -38.71 27.61
N GLN A 9 -20.88 -38.60 28.69
CA GLN A 9 -19.79 -37.64 28.86
C GLN A 9 -18.59 -37.96 27.93
N LYS A 10 -18.26 -39.25 27.75
CA LYS A 10 -17.20 -39.71 26.82
C LYS A 10 -17.55 -39.44 25.35
N ARG A 11 -18.80 -39.75 24.93
CA ARG A 11 -19.32 -39.42 23.60
C ARG A 11 -19.37 -37.91 23.32
N TRP A 12 -19.47 -37.10 24.38
CA TRP A 12 -19.45 -35.64 24.29
C TRP A 12 -18.03 -35.11 24.04
N LEU A 13 -17.03 -35.64 24.73
CA LEU A 13 -15.61 -35.29 24.53
C LEU A 13 -15.10 -35.71 23.14
N GLU A 14 -15.53 -36.87 22.63
CA GLU A 14 -15.14 -37.37 21.30
C GLU A 14 -15.82 -36.63 20.14
N ALA A 15 -16.99 -36.03 20.34
CA ALA A 15 -17.70 -35.27 19.30
C ALA A 15 -17.33 -33.78 19.26
N VAL A 16 -16.99 -33.18 20.41
CA VAL A 16 -16.67 -31.75 20.52
C VAL A 16 -15.20 -31.47 20.16
N SER A 17 -14.29 -32.40 20.48
CA SER A 17 -12.86 -32.29 20.17
C SER A 17 -12.54 -32.13 18.68
N PRO A 18 -13.04 -32.98 17.75
CA PRO A 18 -12.72 -32.85 16.32
C PRO A 18 -13.31 -31.59 15.70
N VAL A 19 -14.44 -31.07 16.19
CA VAL A 19 -15.07 -29.83 15.70
C VAL A 19 -14.33 -28.58 16.17
N LEU A 20 -13.84 -28.57 17.42
CA LEU A 20 -12.96 -27.51 17.91
C LEU A 20 -11.60 -27.51 17.21
N LEU A 21 -11.03 -28.69 16.94
CA LEU A 21 -9.80 -28.83 16.16
C LEU A 21 -9.99 -28.38 14.71
N SER A 22 -11.09 -28.76 14.06
CA SER A 22 -11.36 -28.35 12.66
C SER A 22 -11.72 -26.87 12.54
N SER A 23 -12.45 -26.28 13.48
CA SER A 23 -12.66 -24.82 13.51
C SER A 23 -11.37 -24.04 13.79
N ALA A 24 -10.51 -24.51 14.70
CA ALA A 24 -9.19 -23.91 14.93
C ALA A 24 -8.28 -24.00 13.69
N LEU A 25 -8.33 -25.13 12.97
CA LEU A 25 -7.62 -25.31 11.69
C LEU A 25 -8.16 -24.36 10.61
N ILE A 26 -9.48 -24.23 10.47
CA ILE A 26 -10.10 -23.34 9.48
C ILE A 26 -9.73 -21.87 9.78
N VAL A 27 -9.79 -21.45 11.05
CA VAL A 27 -9.38 -20.09 11.46
C VAL A 27 -7.89 -19.88 11.21
N GLY A 28 -7.03 -20.85 11.55
CA GLY A 28 -5.60 -20.77 11.26
C GLY A 28 -5.29 -20.64 9.76
N VAL A 29 -5.95 -21.44 8.92
CA VAL A 29 -5.79 -21.39 7.46
C VAL A 29 -6.29 -20.06 6.89
N LEU A 30 -7.46 -19.57 7.31
CA LEU A 30 -7.99 -18.26 6.90
C LEU A 30 -7.05 -17.12 7.32
N TRP A 31 -6.40 -17.24 8.47
CA TRP A 31 -5.42 -16.26 8.94
C TRP A 31 -4.15 -16.23 8.08
N THR A 32 -3.67 -17.40 7.64
CA THR A 32 -2.50 -17.50 6.75
C THR A 32 -2.78 -17.03 5.33
N LEU A 33 -4.00 -17.25 4.82
CA LEU A 33 -4.38 -16.84 3.46
C LEU A 33 -4.74 -15.35 3.36
N GLY A 34 -5.08 -14.70 4.48
CA GLY A 34 -5.44 -13.28 4.53
C GLY A 34 -4.27 -12.29 4.51
N ASN A 35 -3.03 -12.78 4.49
CA ASN A 35 -1.83 -11.96 4.40
C ASN A 35 -0.98 -12.38 3.20
N PRO A 36 -1.45 -12.14 1.96
CA PRO A 36 -0.54 -12.24 0.82
C PRO A 36 0.59 -11.24 1.07
N GLY A 37 1.79 -11.74 1.35
CA GLY A 37 2.98 -10.89 1.44
C GLY A 37 3.14 -10.08 0.15
N PRO A 38 3.83 -8.93 0.19
CA PRO A 38 4.01 -8.07 -0.97
C PRO A 38 4.63 -8.89 -2.11
N VAL A 39 3.82 -9.16 -3.15
CA VAL A 39 4.31 -9.83 -4.34
C VAL A 39 5.00 -8.76 -5.17
N GLN A 40 6.33 -8.78 -5.19
CA GLN A 40 7.10 -7.89 -6.05
C GLN A 40 6.99 -8.38 -7.50
N ALA A 41 5.92 -7.97 -8.18
CA ALA A 41 5.71 -8.25 -9.59
C ALA A 41 6.55 -7.33 -10.50
N CYS A 42 7.09 -6.24 -9.96
CA CYS A 42 7.83 -5.24 -10.70
C CYS A 42 9.20 -5.79 -11.10
N LYS A 43 9.35 -6.14 -12.38
CA LYS A 43 10.63 -6.51 -12.97
C LYS A 43 11.13 -5.33 -13.81
N CYS A 44 11.92 -4.46 -13.19
CA CYS A 44 12.55 -3.34 -13.87
C CYS A 44 13.78 -3.81 -14.65
N ALA A 45 14.03 -3.21 -15.81
CA ALA A 45 15.37 -3.23 -16.38
C ALA A 45 16.30 -2.37 -15.52
N GLN A 46 17.59 -2.69 -15.51
CA GLN A 46 18.56 -1.80 -14.88
C GLN A 46 18.49 -0.43 -15.59
N PRO A 47 18.35 0.68 -14.84
CA PRO A 47 18.37 2.02 -15.42
C PRO A 47 19.68 2.25 -16.20
N GLY A 48 19.58 2.99 -17.31
CA GLY A 48 20.74 3.46 -18.06
C GLY A 48 21.54 4.52 -17.28
N SER A 49 22.57 5.09 -17.89
CA SER A 49 23.32 6.21 -17.33
C SER A 49 22.42 7.44 -17.09
N PRO A 50 22.80 8.38 -16.19
CA PRO A 50 22.00 9.58 -15.93
C PRO A 50 21.66 10.38 -17.19
N SER A 51 22.59 10.46 -18.16
CA SER A 51 22.36 11.12 -19.45
C SER A 51 21.34 10.39 -20.33
N GLU A 52 21.40 9.05 -20.38
CA GLU A 52 20.44 8.26 -21.16
C GLU A 52 19.03 8.34 -20.56
N GLU A 53 18.93 8.28 -19.23
CA GLU A 53 17.64 8.41 -18.54
C GLU A 53 17.11 9.84 -18.61
N LEU A 54 17.99 10.86 -18.59
CA LEU A 54 17.58 12.26 -18.84
C LEU A 54 16.92 12.41 -20.21
N GLU A 55 17.43 11.75 -21.25
CA GLU A 55 16.82 11.77 -22.58
C GLU A 55 15.47 11.04 -22.61
N LYS A 56 15.37 9.92 -21.88
CA LYS A 56 14.20 9.02 -21.88
C LYS A 56 13.01 9.54 -21.07
N PHE A 57 13.26 10.25 -19.97
CA PHE A 57 12.21 10.75 -19.08
C PHE A 57 11.68 12.12 -19.50
N SER A 58 10.42 12.43 -19.18
CA SER A 58 9.78 13.68 -19.61
C SER A 58 10.18 14.88 -18.75
N ALA A 59 10.40 14.65 -17.46
CA ALA A 59 10.97 15.65 -16.54
C ALA A 59 12.01 15.02 -15.62
N VAL A 60 13.05 15.81 -15.34
CA VAL A 60 14.09 15.47 -14.36
C VAL A 60 14.37 16.69 -13.51
N PHE A 61 14.15 16.56 -12.21
CA PHE A 61 14.26 17.64 -11.23
C PHE A 61 14.59 17.09 -9.85
N ALA A 62 15.07 17.96 -8.96
CA ALA A 62 15.37 17.62 -7.58
C ALA A 62 14.56 18.49 -6.64
N GLY A 63 14.13 17.93 -5.52
CA GLY A 63 13.30 18.62 -4.56
C GLY A 63 13.04 17.82 -3.31
N ARG A 64 12.48 18.50 -2.32
CA ARG A 64 12.07 17.93 -1.06
C ARG A 64 10.64 17.47 -1.12
N VAL A 65 10.36 16.25 -0.65
CA VAL A 65 8.99 15.80 -0.45
C VAL A 65 8.43 16.48 0.80
N VAL A 66 7.36 17.26 0.64
CA VAL A 66 6.72 17.99 1.75
C VAL A 66 5.34 17.46 2.12
N LEU A 67 4.76 16.61 1.28
CA LEU A 67 3.44 16.02 1.51
C LEU A 67 3.28 14.71 0.73
N ILE A 68 2.64 13.73 1.34
CA ILE A 68 2.18 12.50 0.70
C ILE A 68 0.69 12.29 1.02
N GLN A 69 -0.12 12.07 -0.02
CA GLN A 69 -1.55 11.84 0.11
C GLN A 69 -1.98 10.63 -0.72
N HIS A 70 -2.69 9.69 -0.11
CA HIS A 70 -3.21 8.50 -0.79
C HIS A 70 -4.70 8.68 -1.12
N SER A 71 -5.12 8.24 -2.33
CA SER A 71 -6.54 8.10 -2.69
C SER A 71 -7.22 6.90 -2.04
N TYR A 72 -6.44 6.05 -1.36
CA TYR A 72 -6.81 4.76 -0.81
C TYR A 72 -6.34 4.64 0.64
N ASP A 73 -6.87 3.65 1.36
CA ASP A 73 -6.39 3.28 2.69
C ASP A 73 -5.14 2.38 2.53
N PRO A 74 -3.93 2.84 2.91
CA PRO A 74 -2.71 2.04 2.80
C PRO A 74 -2.74 0.77 3.66
N GLU A 75 -3.56 0.75 4.70
CA GLU A 75 -3.78 -0.42 5.57
C GLU A 75 -4.99 -1.26 5.14
N GLY A 76 -5.70 -0.82 4.10
CA GLY A 76 -6.90 -1.43 3.55
C GLY A 76 -6.64 -2.77 2.87
N VAL A 77 -7.73 -3.52 2.63
CA VAL A 77 -7.66 -4.87 2.00
C VAL A 77 -7.79 -4.79 0.48
N SER A 78 -8.16 -3.63 -0.07
CA SER A 78 -8.37 -3.41 -1.49
C SER A 78 -7.60 -2.18 -1.95
N VAL A 79 -6.63 -2.40 -2.83
CA VAL A 79 -5.95 -1.38 -3.61
C VAL A 79 -6.23 -1.67 -5.07
N SER A 80 -6.80 -0.71 -5.78
CA SER A 80 -7.12 -0.77 -7.20
C SER A 80 -5.96 -0.24 -8.04
N SER A 81 -5.91 -0.65 -9.31
CA SER A 81 -5.02 -0.03 -10.29
C SER A 81 -5.35 1.45 -10.53
N GLU A 82 -6.56 1.91 -10.20
CA GLU A 82 -6.95 3.32 -10.33
C GLU A 82 -6.47 4.19 -9.16
N ASP A 83 -6.10 3.56 -8.04
CA ASP A 83 -5.61 4.27 -6.87
C ASP A 83 -4.27 4.94 -7.15
N ARG A 84 -4.06 6.09 -6.53
CA ARG A 84 -2.87 6.93 -6.69
C ARG A 84 -2.40 7.45 -5.35
N THR A 85 -1.11 7.70 -5.27
CA THR A 85 -0.49 8.52 -4.25
C THR A 85 -0.04 9.82 -4.90
N THR A 86 -0.48 10.96 -4.37
CA THR A 86 0.00 12.28 -4.77
C THR A 86 1.09 12.73 -3.81
N VAL A 87 2.15 13.29 -4.37
CA VAL A 87 3.37 13.70 -3.66
C VAL A 87 3.63 15.16 -3.96
N GLY A 88 3.59 16.00 -2.93
CA GLY A 88 3.92 17.42 -2.99
C GLY A 88 5.41 17.64 -2.81
N ILE A 89 6.01 18.42 -3.70
CA ILE A 89 7.45 18.58 -3.82
C ILE A 89 7.80 20.06 -3.92
N GLU A 90 8.69 20.51 -3.03
CA GLU A 90 9.37 21.79 -3.14
C GLU A 90 10.63 21.61 -4.01
N VAL A 91 10.58 22.12 -5.23
CA VAL A 91 11.61 21.92 -6.25
C VAL A 91 12.78 22.88 -6.05
N SER A 92 13.99 22.33 -6.09
CA SER A 92 15.25 23.07 -5.92
C SER A 92 16.04 23.24 -7.22
N ALA A 93 15.98 22.26 -8.13
CA ALA A 93 16.72 22.28 -9.39
C ALA A 93 16.00 21.46 -10.48
N VAL A 94 16.14 21.89 -11.72
CA VAL A 94 15.51 21.26 -12.90
C VAL A 94 16.57 21.04 -13.98
N TRP A 95 16.58 19.84 -14.55
CA TRP A 95 17.42 19.49 -15.72
C TRP A 95 16.60 19.28 -16.98
N LYS A 96 15.31 18.93 -16.83
CA LYS A 96 14.39 18.74 -17.97
C LYS A 96 12.93 18.90 -17.54
N GLY A 97 12.11 19.36 -18.48
CA GLY A 97 10.65 19.41 -18.35
C GLY A 97 10.12 20.78 -17.92
N ILE A 98 8.80 20.90 -17.83
CA ILE A 98 8.11 22.09 -17.32
C ILE A 98 7.79 21.83 -15.85
N VAL A 99 8.64 22.38 -14.97
CA VAL A 99 8.63 22.10 -13.53
C VAL A 99 8.51 23.42 -12.78
N HIS A 100 7.62 23.47 -11.78
CA HIS A 100 7.34 24.64 -10.95
C HIS A 100 7.95 24.50 -9.56
N GLU A 101 8.07 25.61 -8.82
CA GLU A 101 8.60 25.65 -7.44
C GLU A 101 7.86 24.68 -6.53
N ASP A 102 6.53 24.67 -6.59
CA ASP A 102 5.69 23.69 -5.91
C ASP A 102 5.07 22.73 -6.93
N MET A 103 5.25 21.43 -6.73
CA MET A 103 4.79 20.45 -7.71
C MET A 103 4.13 19.24 -7.06
N TYR A 104 2.94 18.89 -7.55
CA TYR A 104 2.20 17.70 -7.12
C TYR A 104 2.29 16.61 -8.17
N ILE A 105 3.18 15.65 -8.00
CA ILE A 105 3.29 14.50 -8.90
C ILE A 105 2.47 13.32 -8.37
N THR A 106 2.24 12.31 -9.22
CA THR A 106 1.56 11.08 -8.80
C THR A 106 2.48 9.87 -8.88
N THR A 107 2.25 8.88 -8.03
CA THR A 107 2.82 7.54 -8.17
C THR A 107 1.70 6.52 -7.97
N PRO A 108 1.74 5.35 -8.64
CA PRO A 108 0.92 4.22 -8.24
C PRO A 108 1.14 3.83 -6.77
N PRO A 109 0.26 3.00 -6.20
CA PRO A 109 0.48 2.36 -4.91
C PRO A 109 1.78 1.55 -4.88
N THR A 110 2.41 1.47 -3.72
CA THR A 110 3.63 0.67 -3.55
C THR A 110 3.32 -0.83 -3.62
N GLY A 111 4.36 -1.66 -3.77
CA GLY A 111 4.22 -3.11 -3.88
C GLY A 111 3.81 -3.56 -5.29
N GLY A 112 2.60 -4.11 -5.43
CA GLY A 112 2.16 -4.76 -6.68
C GLY A 112 1.93 -3.82 -7.87
N SER A 113 1.76 -2.51 -7.62
CA SER A 113 1.44 -1.52 -8.66
C SER A 113 2.66 -0.73 -9.14
N CYS A 114 3.87 -1.09 -8.69
CA CYS A 114 5.14 -0.48 -9.11
C CYS A 114 5.26 1.02 -8.82
N GLY A 115 4.57 1.48 -7.78
CA GLY A 115 4.76 2.80 -7.22
C GLY A 115 6.13 3.00 -6.59
N PHE A 116 6.62 4.24 -6.65
CA PHE A 116 7.79 4.67 -5.90
C PHE A 116 7.38 5.04 -4.46
N ASP A 117 8.16 4.61 -3.48
CA ASP A 117 7.89 4.81 -2.06
C ASP A 117 8.64 6.06 -1.55
N PHE A 118 7.99 7.22 -1.67
CA PHE A 118 8.55 8.48 -1.19
C PHE A 118 8.45 8.57 0.34
N ILE A 119 9.39 9.32 0.93
CA ILE A 119 9.42 9.62 2.36
C ILE A 119 9.29 11.14 2.53
N GLU A 120 8.31 11.58 3.32
CA GLU A 120 8.17 13.00 3.66
C GLU A 120 9.41 13.52 4.40
N GLY A 121 9.85 14.72 4.03
CA GLY A 121 11.02 15.40 4.58
C GLY A 121 12.34 15.07 3.90
N GLU A 122 12.37 14.06 3.02
CA GLU A 122 13.58 13.65 2.30
C GLU A 122 13.73 14.38 0.96
N ASP A 123 14.99 14.51 0.53
CA ASP A 123 15.39 15.16 -0.71
C ASP A 123 15.69 14.10 -1.79
N TYR A 124 15.10 14.28 -2.98
CA TYR A 124 15.21 13.32 -4.08
C TYR A 124 15.68 13.99 -5.37
N ILE A 125 16.37 13.22 -6.22
CA ILE A 125 16.34 13.43 -7.66
C ILE A 125 15.23 12.58 -8.26
N ILE A 126 14.42 13.16 -9.14
CA ILE A 126 13.17 12.59 -9.62
C ILE A 126 13.20 12.52 -11.14
N TYR A 127 12.95 11.32 -11.65
CA TYR A 127 12.80 11.01 -13.07
C TYR A 127 11.34 10.66 -13.34
N ALA A 128 10.60 11.59 -13.95
CA ALA A 128 9.16 11.48 -14.12
C ALA A 128 8.74 11.32 -15.59
N TYR A 129 7.74 10.47 -15.82
CA TYR A 129 7.07 10.29 -17.10
C TYR A 129 5.90 11.24 -17.23
N ASP A 130 5.56 11.64 -18.46
CA ASP A 130 4.28 12.27 -18.72
C ASP A 130 3.12 11.31 -18.39
N SER A 131 2.10 11.84 -17.73
CA SER A 131 0.89 11.13 -17.37
C SER A 131 -0.31 12.06 -17.54
N PRO A 132 -1.25 11.73 -18.45
CA PRO A 132 -2.49 12.48 -18.59
C PRO A 132 -3.44 12.28 -17.41
N TYR A 133 -3.12 11.35 -16.50
CA TYR A 133 -3.90 11.05 -15.30
C TYR A 133 -3.39 11.79 -14.05
N ALA A 134 -2.36 12.61 -14.21
CA ALA A 134 -1.83 13.47 -13.16
C ALA A 134 -2.13 14.94 -13.51
N ASP A 135 -2.62 15.72 -12.55
CA ASP A 135 -2.95 17.13 -12.80
C ASP A 135 -1.70 17.97 -13.14
N SER A 136 -0.54 17.62 -12.57
CA SER A 136 0.75 18.21 -12.95
C SER A 136 1.28 17.71 -14.29
N GLY A 137 0.66 16.65 -14.84
CA GLY A 137 1.13 15.96 -16.03
C GLY A 137 2.24 14.94 -15.78
N TYR A 138 2.66 14.68 -14.53
CA TYR A 138 3.81 13.82 -14.26
C TYR A 138 3.53 12.67 -13.28
N THR A 139 4.13 11.50 -13.57
CA THR A 139 4.11 10.33 -12.70
C THR A 139 5.47 9.65 -12.55
N VAL A 140 5.70 9.02 -11.39
CA VAL A 140 6.92 8.30 -11.06
C VAL A 140 6.58 6.86 -10.71
N GLY A 141 7.45 5.93 -11.11
CA GLY A 141 7.38 4.52 -10.72
C GLY A 141 8.73 3.99 -10.26
N ILE A 142 8.73 2.81 -9.64
CA ILE A 142 9.92 2.17 -9.07
C ILE A 142 10.99 1.82 -10.10
N CYS A 143 10.64 1.74 -11.38
CA CYS A 143 11.61 1.49 -12.46
C CYS A 143 12.29 2.76 -13.00
N SER A 144 11.98 3.91 -12.41
CA SER A 144 12.71 5.14 -12.71
C SER A 144 14.08 5.15 -12.02
N ARG A 145 14.93 6.08 -12.43
CA ARG A 145 16.21 6.35 -11.77
C ARG A 145 16.05 7.31 -10.58
N THR A 146 14.80 7.55 -10.14
CA THR A 146 14.48 8.36 -8.96
C THR A 146 15.13 7.77 -7.72
N ALA A 147 15.83 8.60 -6.95
CA ALA A 147 16.57 8.17 -5.78
C ALA A 147 16.75 9.33 -4.80
N LEU A 148 17.09 9.00 -3.55
CA LEU A 148 17.50 10.01 -2.57
C LEU A 148 18.71 10.77 -3.12
N THR A 149 18.74 12.09 -2.93
CA THR A 149 19.87 12.92 -3.37
C THR A 149 21.18 12.44 -2.73
N GLY A 150 21.11 11.90 -1.50
CA GLY A 150 22.22 11.26 -0.79
C GLY A 150 22.71 9.93 -1.38
N GLU A 151 22.01 9.35 -2.35
CA GLU A 151 22.39 8.11 -3.05
C GLU A 151 22.63 8.34 -4.55
N ALA A 152 22.37 9.55 -5.05
CA ALA A 152 22.37 9.90 -6.46
C ALA A 152 23.61 10.73 -6.88
N GLN A 153 24.79 10.46 -6.30
CA GLN A 153 26.00 11.24 -6.62
C GLN A 153 26.43 11.10 -8.09
N GLU A 154 26.22 9.93 -8.69
CA GLU A 154 26.50 9.73 -10.12
C GLU A 154 25.64 10.68 -10.97
N ASP A 155 24.33 10.72 -10.68
CA ASP A 155 23.37 11.55 -11.38
C ASP A 155 23.70 13.03 -11.23
N LEU A 156 23.91 13.52 -10.01
CA LEU A 156 24.26 14.92 -9.77
C LEU A 156 25.60 15.29 -10.40
N GLY A 157 26.57 14.37 -10.41
CA GLY A 157 27.87 14.59 -11.04
C GLY A 157 27.80 14.68 -12.57
N ILE A 158 26.94 13.89 -13.20
CA ILE A 158 26.79 13.88 -14.66
C ILE A 158 25.85 14.99 -15.15
N LEU A 159 24.76 15.26 -14.42
CA LEU A 159 23.76 16.26 -14.79
C LEU A 159 24.19 17.70 -14.46
N GLY A 160 25.04 17.88 -13.45
CA GLY A 160 25.56 19.18 -13.02
C GLY A 160 24.54 20.04 -12.25
N GLU A 161 24.80 21.35 -12.18
CA GLU A 161 23.92 22.32 -11.53
C GLU A 161 22.73 22.59 -12.46
N GLY A 162 21.56 22.02 -12.15
CA GLY A 162 20.33 22.29 -12.88
C GLY A 162 19.93 23.78 -12.85
N HIS A 163 18.90 24.15 -13.59
CA HIS A 163 18.35 25.52 -13.57
C HIS A 163 17.20 25.65 -12.56
N ALA A 164 16.86 26.89 -12.22
CA ALA A 164 15.74 27.19 -11.33
C ALA A 164 14.40 26.71 -11.93
N PRO A 165 13.42 26.30 -11.09
CA PRO A 165 12.08 25.98 -11.53
C PRO A 165 11.30 27.24 -11.96
N GLN A 166 10.15 27.04 -12.58
CA GLN A 166 9.20 28.10 -12.90
C GLN A 166 8.46 28.54 -11.63
N LEU A 167 8.15 29.84 -11.53
CA LEU A 167 7.41 30.35 -10.39
C LEU A 167 6.00 29.72 -10.30
N GLY A 168 5.53 29.54 -9.06
CA GLY A 168 4.17 29.09 -8.78
C GLY A 168 4.04 27.59 -8.54
N THR A 169 2.82 27.08 -8.73
CA THR A 169 2.45 25.71 -8.36
C THR A 169 1.86 24.95 -9.54
N SER A 170 2.21 23.67 -9.70
CA SER A 170 1.63 22.77 -10.71
C SER A 170 1.02 21.51 -10.10
N GLY A 171 -0.16 21.15 -10.58
CA GLY A 171 -0.98 20.04 -10.08
C GLY A 171 -1.85 20.41 -8.89
N THR A 172 -2.68 19.46 -8.47
CA THR A 172 -3.60 19.61 -7.33
C THR A 172 -3.50 18.44 -6.37
N LEU A 173 -3.84 18.69 -5.11
CA LEU A 173 -4.05 17.64 -4.13
C LEU A 173 -5.27 16.81 -4.50
N LEU A 174 -5.24 15.52 -4.18
CA LEU A 174 -6.39 14.66 -4.38
C LEU A 174 -7.50 15.09 -3.42
N GLU A 175 -8.70 15.29 -3.96
CA GLU A 175 -9.90 15.41 -3.16
C GLU A 175 -10.21 14.02 -2.58
N GLN A 176 -10.01 13.84 -1.28
CA GLN A 176 -10.14 12.52 -0.62
C GLN A 176 -11.58 11.98 -0.77
N PRO A 177 -11.77 10.80 -1.37
CA PRO A 177 -13.06 10.13 -1.33
C PRO A 177 -13.33 9.70 0.12
N GLN A 178 -14.40 10.21 0.71
CA GLN A 178 -14.87 9.83 2.04
C GLN A 178 -15.43 8.39 1.96
N GLN A 179 -14.57 7.38 1.92
CA GLN A 179 -14.99 5.98 1.91
C GLN A 179 -15.31 5.49 3.33
N PRO A 180 -16.46 4.82 3.54
CA PRO A 180 -16.74 4.12 4.79
C PRO A 180 -15.82 2.90 4.85
N THR A 181 -14.69 3.02 5.54
CA THR A 181 -13.83 1.88 5.80
C THR A 181 -14.57 0.93 6.75
N LEU A 182 -14.97 -0.24 6.26
CA LEU A 182 -15.07 -1.40 7.12
C LEU A 182 -13.65 -1.72 7.55
N SER A 183 -13.15 -0.97 8.54
CA SER A 183 -11.82 -1.17 9.08
C SER A 183 -11.63 -2.64 9.42
N ARG A 184 -10.41 -3.16 9.26
CA ARG A 184 -10.08 -4.57 9.55
C ARG A 184 -10.59 -5.00 10.94
N ALA A 185 -10.68 -4.05 11.87
CA ALA A 185 -11.31 -4.22 13.17
C ALA A 185 -12.77 -4.70 13.11
N TRP A 186 -13.62 -4.16 12.22
CA TRP A 186 -15.01 -4.62 12.07
C TRP A 186 -15.10 -6.05 11.54
N ILE A 187 -14.21 -6.45 10.63
CA ILE A 187 -14.13 -7.84 10.15
C ILE A 187 -13.74 -8.78 11.31
N ILE A 188 -12.77 -8.37 12.14
CA ILE A 188 -12.36 -9.12 13.35
C ILE A 188 -13.51 -9.19 14.37
N ILE A 189 -14.23 -8.09 14.59
CA ILE A 189 -15.36 -8.04 15.52
C ILE A 189 -16.51 -8.94 15.02
N LEU A 190 -16.84 -8.88 13.73
CA LEU A 190 -17.89 -9.72 13.13
C LEU A 190 -17.51 -11.20 13.21
N THR A 191 -16.28 -11.55 12.87
CA THR A 191 -15.80 -12.95 12.95
C THR A 191 -15.80 -13.46 14.40
N PHE A 192 -15.30 -12.69 15.36
CA PHE A 192 -15.33 -13.06 16.78
C PHE A 192 -16.78 -13.23 17.29
N THR A 193 -17.67 -12.32 16.93
CA THR A 193 -19.08 -12.36 17.35
C THR A 193 -19.80 -13.60 16.82
N VAL A 194 -19.56 -13.97 15.55
CA VAL A 194 -20.11 -15.20 14.96
C VAL A 194 -19.58 -16.45 15.68
N VAL A 195 -18.28 -16.51 16.01
CA VAL A 195 -17.68 -17.64 16.73
C VAL A 195 -18.31 -17.78 18.12
N VAL A 196 -18.46 -16.68 18.87
CA VAL A 196 -19.09 -16.68 20.20
C VAL A 196 -20.56 -17.06 20.11
N ALA A 197 -21.30 -16.52 19.14
CA ALA A 197 -22.72 -16.81 18.97
C ALA A 197 -22.96 -18.29 18.64
N VAL A 198 -22.20 -18.88 17.71
CA VAL A 198 -22.30 -20.30 17.37
C VAL A 198 -21.91 -21.17 18.58
N GLY A 199 -20.84 -20.83 19.30
CA GLY A 199 -20.45 -21.51 20.53
C GLY A 199 -21.55 -21.45 21.61
N GLY A 200 -22.16 -20.29 21.80
CA GLY A 200 -23.25 -20.06 22.75
C GLY A 200 -24.54 -20.80 22.40
N ILE A 201 -24.97 -20.77 21.15
CA ILE A 201 -26.16 -21.49 20.66
C ILE A 201 -25.98 -23.00 20.86
N MET A 202 -24.79 -23.53 20.59
CA MET A 202 -24.49 -24.95 20.76
C MET A 202 -24.46 -25.36 22.24
N ALA A 203 -23.89 -24.52 23.11
CA ALA A 203 -23.94 -24.73 24.56
C ALA A 203 -25.39 -24.72 25.08
N PHE A 204 -26.20 -23.76 24.62
CA PHE A 204 -27.61 -23.65 24.99
C PHE A 204 -28.44 -24.85 24.50
N ALA A 205 -28.29 -25.26 23.24
CA ALA A 205 -28.95 -26.43 22.68
C ALA A 205 -28.56 -27.73 23.42
N ALA A 206 -27.31 -27.82 23.91
CA ALA A 206 -26.84 -28.94 24.70
C ALA A 206 -27.40 -28.96 26.14
N VAL A 207 -27.62 -27.80 26.75
CA VAL A 207 -28.28 -27.68 28.07
C VAL A 207 -29.77 -28.00 27.97
N ARG A 208 -30.44 -27.52 26.92
CA ARG A 208 -31.89 -27.71 26.71
C ARG A 208 -32.27 -29.15 26.35
N ARG A 209 -31.33 -29.95 25.80
CA ARG A 209 -31.54 -31.38 25.49
C ARG A 209 -31.26 -32.32 26.68
N ARG A 210 -30.92 -31.78 27.86
CA ARG A 210 -30.77 -32.55 29.11
C ARG A 210 -32.07 -32.55 29.91
#